data_AF-A0A270NM12-F1
#
_entry.id   AF-A0A270NM12-F1
#
_cell.length_a   1.000
_cell.length_b   1.000
_cell.length_c   1.000
_cell.angle_alpha   90.00
_cell.angle_beta   90.00
_cell.angle_gamma   90.00
#
_symmetry.space_group_name_H-M   'P 1'
#
loop_
_entity.id
_entity.type
_entity.pdbx_description
1 polymer ?
#
loop_
_entity_poly.entity_id
_entity_poly.type
_entity_poly.pdbx_seq_one_letter_code
_entity_poly.pdbx_strand_id
1 'polypeptide(L)'
;MYRLLPFSGYVEEVSTEMTVMVSGDSWQAAAYREWVAAGNSPLPVKPPYEPGTPAHHRAIRDAAWAWMTSVVQARDYDTIESCVGYFNSGVERYRLEARAMVAWRDAVNEKLVALVMDPPAGVETWEQVRPLLPQPSLFNWPSSVELPLGIDDGPAVEL
;
A
#
# COMPACT_ATOMS: atom_id res chain seq x y z
N MET A 1 -10.25 -1.46 26.82
CA MET A 1 -9.64 -1.76 25.50
C MET A 1 -9.37 -0.43 24.84
N TYR A 2 -8.21 -0.27 24.19
CA TYR A 2 -7.80 1.01 23.61
C TYR A 2 -7.63 0.90 22.09
N ARG A 3 -7.75 2.02 21.38
CA ARG A 3 -7.55 2.16 19.94
C ARG A 3 -6.54 3.27 19.65
N LEU A 4 -5.66 3.06 18.67
CA LEU A 4 -4.77 4.11 18.19
C LEU A 4 -5.56 5.22 17.50
N LEU A 5 -5.10 6.47 17.68
CA LEU A 5 -5.61 7.61 16.94
C LEU A 5 -4.65 7.98 15.80
N PRO A 6 -5.13 8.67 14.74
CA PRO A 6 -4.30 8.99 13.57
C PRO A 6 -3.17 9.99 13.87
N PHE A 7 -3.17 10.59 15.07
CA PHE A 7 -2.14 11.48 15.57
C PHE A 7 -1.37 10.84 16.73
N SER A 8 -0.06 11.08 16.78
CA SER A 8 0.84 10.44 17.74
C SER A 8 0.59 10.93 19.17
N GLY A 9 0.85 10.05 20.14
CA GLY A 9 0.77 10.38 21.57
C GLY A 9 -0.62 10.27 22.20
N TYR A 10 -1.63 9.81 21.44
CA TYR A 10 -2.99 9.64 21.94
C TYR A 10 -3.57 8.27 21.57
N VAL A 11 -4.48 7.80 22.42
CA VAL A 11 -5.31 6.62 22.20
C VAL A 11 -6.76 6.94 22.57
N GLU A 12 -7.70 6.19 22.03
CA GLU A 12 -9.12 6.23 22.41
C GLU A 12 -9.43 5.04 23.32
N GLU A 13 -10.08 5.27 24.45
CA GLU A 13 -10.69 4.19 25.24
C GLU A 13 -12.01 3.78 24.59
N VAL A 14 -12.07 2.56 24.05
CA VAL A 14 -13.18 2.10 23.18
C VAL A 14 -14.52 2.05 23.91
N SER A 15 -14.53 1.80 25.22
CA SER A 15 -15.75 1.72 26.03
C SER A 15 -16.41 3.07 26.27
N THR A 16 -15.63 4.15 26.25
CA THR A 16 -16.08 5.50 26.65
C THR A 16 -15.92 6.51 25.54
N GLU A 17 -15.29 6.13 24.42
CA GLU A 17 -14.89 7.00 23.30
C GLU A 17 -14.01 8.19 23.76
N MET A 18 -13.35 8.05 24.91
CA MET A 18 -12.53 9.10 25.49
C MET A 18 -11.13 9.10 24.88
N THR A 19 -10.68 10.28 24.43
CA THR A 19 -9.29 10.48 24.02
C THR A 19 -8.38 10.60 25.23
N VAL A 20 -7.32 9.79 25.27
CA VAL A 20 -6.33 9.71 26.34
C VAL A 20 -4.96 10.10 25.78
N MET A 21 -4.32 11.09 26.41
CA MET A 21 -2.94 11.45 26.12
C MET A 21 -1.99 10.48 26.81
N VAL A 22 -1.24 9.68 26.03
CA VAL A 22 -0.43 8.56 26.54
C VAL A 22 0.67 9.02 27.51
N SER A 23 1.27 10.18 27.24
CA SER A 23 2.32 10.79 28.06
C SER A 23 1.78 11.61 29.23
N GLY A 24 0.47 11.72 29.41
CA GLY A 24 -0.13 12.49 30.49
C GLY A 24 0.01 11.83 31.87
N ASP A 25 -0.18 12.66 32.90
CA ASP A 25 -0.21 12.25 34.32
C ASP A 25 -1.62 11.90 34.81
N SER A 26 -2.59 11.77 33.90
CA SER A 26 -3.96 11.43 34.28
C SER A 26 -4.09 9.95 34.67
N TRP A 27 -5.11 9.63 35.48
CA TRP A 27 -5.38 8.24 35.86
C TRP A 27 -5.70 7.37 34.63
N GLN A 28 -6.27 7.95 33.57
CA GLN A 28 -6.52 7.24 32.31
C GLN A 28 -5.23 6.87 31.59
N ALA A 29 -4.24 7.77 31.59
CA ALA A 29 -2.94 7.51 31.01
C ALA A 29 -2.18 6.44 31.80
N ALA A 30 -2.29 6.46 33.13
CA ALA A 30 -1.77 5.39 33.99
C ALA A 30 -2.43 4.04 33.69
N ALA A 31 -3.76 4.00 33.61
CA ALA A 31 -4.52 2.78 33.28
C ALA A 31 -4.16 2.22 31.89
N TYR A 32 -3.97 3.08 30.89
CA TYR A 32 -3.49 2.66 29.57
C TYR A 32 -2.10 2.01 29.65
N ARG A 33 -1.16 2.64 30.37
CA ARG A 33 0.21 2.10 30.52
C ARG A 33 0.23 0.77 31.27
N GLU A 34 -0.57 0.62 32.32
CA GLU A 34 -0.75 -0.65 33.02
C GLU A 34 -1.33 -1.73 32.09
N TRP A 35 -2.33 -1.37 31.28
CA TRP A 35 -2.94 -2.27 30.32
C TRP A 35 -1.94 -2.74 29.24
N VAL A 36 -1.08 -1.86 28.72
CA VAL A 36 0.01 -2.21 27.81
C VAL A 36 1.08 -3.05 28.51
N ALA A 37 1.43 -2.72 29.76
CA ALA A 37 2.42 -3.48 30.55
C ALA A 37 1.95 -4.92 30.85
N ALA A 38 0.64 -5.16 30.88
CA ALA A 38 0.06 -6.50 30.95
C ALA A 38 0.14 -7.30 29.63
N GLY A 39 0.80 -6.75 28.60
CA GLY A 39 1.03 -7.42 27.31
C GLY A 39 -0.06 -7.20 26.25
N ASN A 40 -0.96 -6.25 26.47
CA ASN A 40 -2.01 -5.94 25.50
C ASN A 40 -1.54 -4.91 24.46
N SER A 41 -2.10 -5.00 23.25
CA SER A 41 -1.83 -4.06 22.14
C SER A 41 -3.11 -3.32 21.75
N PRO A 42 -3.07 -1.98 21.58
CA PRO A 42 -4.24 -1.22 21.17
C PRO A 42 -4.72 -1.67 19.79
N LEU A 43 -6.03 -1.55 19.55
CA LEU A 43 -6.62 -1.72 18.23
C LEU A 43 -5.99 -0.71 17.25
N PRO A 44 -5.88 -1.07 15.97
CA PRO A 44 -5.40 -0.15 14.94
C PRO A 44 -6.33 1.07 14.81
N VAL A 45 -5.81 2.13 14.21
CA VAL A 45 -6.59 3.33 13.88
C VAL A 45 -7.84 2.93 13.12
N LYS A 46 -9.00 3.50 13.52
CA LYS A 46 -10.26 3.24 12.80
C LYS A 46 -10.07 3.72 11.35
N PRO A 47 -10.38 2.87 10.34
CA PRO A 47 -10.38 3.31 8.96
C PRO A 47 -11.30 4.53 8.79
N PRO A 48 -11.00 5.46 7.86
CA PRO A 48 -11.81 6.65 7.64
C PRO A 48 -13.16 6.35 6.94
N TYR A 49 -13.54 5.07 6.84
CA TYR A 49 -14.72 4.57 6.17
C TYR A 49 -15.32 3.39 6.94
N GLU A 50 -16.62 3.17 6.78
CA GLU A 50 -17.27 1.96 7.24
C GLU A 50 -17.10 0.83 6.21
N PRO A 51 -16.85 -0.43 6.65
CA PRO A 51 -16.79 -1.58 5.76
C PRO A 51 -18.02 -1.71 4.85
N GLY A 52 -17.82 -2.22 3.65
CA GLY A 52 -18.86 -2.39 2.62
C GLY A 52 -19.42 -1.11 1.97
N THR A 53 -19.02 0.09 2.41
CA THR A 53 -19.50 1.34 1.81
C THR A 53 -18.79 1.70 0.51
N PRO A 54 -19.37 2.57 -0.35
CA PRO A 54 -18.67 3.10 -1.51
C PRO A 54 -17.35 3.82 -1.16
N ALA A 55 -17.27 4.45 0.02
CA ALA A 55 -16.05 5.09 0.50
C ALA A 55 -14.95 4.06 0.81
N HIS A 56 -15.30 2.95 1.46
CA HIS A 56 -14.41 1.82 1.67
C HIS A 56 -13.88 1.26 0.34
N HIS A 57 -14.77 0.96 -0.61
CA HIS A 57 -14.34 0.41 -1.90
C HIS A 57 -13.46 1.37 -2.70
N ARG A 58 -13.70 2.68 -2.60
CA ARG A 58 -12.84 3.70 -3.20
C ARG A 58 -11.45 3.70 -2.56
N ALA A 59 -11.38 3.71 -1.23
CA ALA A 59 -10.10 3.70 -0.52
C ALA A 59 -9.25 2.46 -0.83
N ILE A 60 -9.87 1.28 -0.94
CA ILE A 60 -9.18 0.05 -1.36
C ILE A 60 -8.67 0.14 -2.80
N ARG A 61 -9.45 0.72 -3.72
CA ARG A 61 -9.02 0.95 -5.11
C ARG A 61 -7.87 1.94 -5.21
N ASP A 62 -7.92 3.03 -4.46
CA ASP A 62 -6.85 4.03 -4.41
C ASP A 62 -5.55 3.41 -3.86
N ALA A 63 -5.65 2.58 -2.81
CA ALA A 63 -4.52 1.84 -2.27
C ALA A 63 -3.96 0.81 -3.28
N ALA A 64 -4.82 0.13 -4.04
CA ALA A 64 -4.39 -0.78 -5.10
C ALA A 64 -3.65 -0.05 -6.22
N TRP A 65 -4.13 1.13 -6.62
CA TRP A 65 -3.46 1.97 -7.61
C TRP A 65 -2.09 2.45 -7.13
N ALA A 66 -2.00 2.92 -5.88
CA ALA A 66 -0.73 3.32 -5.27
C ALA A 66 0.27 2.15 -5.21
N TRP A 67 -0.20 0.95 -4.86
CA TRP A 67 0.61 -0.26 -4.88
C TRP A 67 1.12 -0.62 -6.28
N MET A 68 0.25 -0.64 -7.29
CA MET A 68 0.66 -0.87 -8.68
C MET A 68 1.67 0.18 -9.16
N THR A 69 1.47 1.43 -8.76
CA THR A 69 2.39 2.54 -9.05
C THR A 69 3.76 2.28 -8.43
N SER A 70 3.83 1.83 -7.18
CA SER A 70 5.11 1.52 -6.52
C SER A 70 5.90 0.40 -7.24
N VAL A 71 5.19 -0.56 -7.85
CA VAL A 71 5.83 -1.67 -8.58
C VAL A 71 6.45 -1.18 -9.89
N VAL A 72 5.80 -0.27 -10.62
CA VAL A 72 6.40 0.32 -11.83
C VAL A 72 7.51 1.32 -11.50
N GLN A 73 7.42 2.03 -10.37
CA GLN A 73 8.49 2.90 -9.89
C GLN A 73 9.76 2.13 -9.54
N ALA A 74 9.63 0.93 -8.97
CA ALA A 74 10.76 0.02 -8.76
C ALA A 74 11.39 -0.50 -10.08
N ARG A 75 10.80 -0.15 -11.23
CA ARG A 75 11.28 -0.48 -12.58
C ARG A 75 11.60 0.78 -13.40
N ASP A 76 11.89 1.88 -12.71
CA ASP A 76 12.31 3.17 -13.29
C ASP A 76 11.25 3.88 -14.16
N TYR A 77 9.97 3.64 -13.88
CA TYR A 77 8.87 4.42 -14.45
C TYR A 77 8.30 5.41 -13.43
N ASP A 78 8.00 6.64 -13.84
CA ASP A 78 7.41 7.64 -12.95
C ASP A 78 5.98 7.26 -12.52
N THR A 79 5.20 6.77 -13.49
CA THR A 79 3.79 6.40 -13.31
C THR A 79 3.41 5.17 -14.13
N ILE A 80 2.24 4.59 -13.85
CA ILE A 80 1.67 3.49 -14.63
C ILE A 80 1.52 3.88 -16.11
N GLU A 81 1.08 5.11 -16.39
CA GLU A 81 0.92 5.63 -17.74
C GLU A 81 2.25 5.70 -18.49
N SER A 82 3.33 6.11 -17.82
CA SER A 82 4.66 6.14 -18.43
C SER A 82 5.16 4.74 -18.83
N CYS A 83 4.82 3.71 -18.05
CA CYS A 83 5.09 2.32 -18.40
C CYS A 83 4.23 1.87 -19.59
N VAL A 84 2.90 2.02 -19.47
CA VAL A 84 1.94 1.55 -20.48
C VAL A 84 2.08 2.28 -21.81
N GLY A 85 2.60 3.50 -21.84
CA GLY A 85 2.90 4.25 -23.07
C GLY A 85 3.80 3.50 -24.05
N TYR A 86 4.63 2.56 -23.56
CA TYR A 86 5.50 1.73 -24.41
C TYR A 86 4.84 0.47 -24.98
N PHE A 87 3.51 0.30 -24.86
CA PHE A 87 2.80 -0.92 -25.28
C PHE A 87 3.08 -1.35 -26.74
N ASN A 88 3.32 -0.40 -27.62
CA ASN A 88 3.67 -0.61 -29.04
C ASN A 88 5.10 -0.18 -29.38
N SER A 89 5.98 -0.07 -28.39
CA SER A 89 7.38 0.31 -28.59
C SER A 89 8.11 -0.67 -29.53
N GLY A 90 9.01 -0.14 -30.35
CA GLY A 90 9.96 -0.94 -31.13
C GLY A 90 11.05 -1.60 -30.27
N VAL A 91 11.25 -1.12 -29.04
CA VAL A 91 12.18 -1.72 -28.08
C VAL A 91 11.45 -2.83 -27.32
N GLU A 92 11.88 -4.08 -27.54
CA GLU A 92 11.20 -5.27 -27.02
C GLU A 92 10.99 -5.25 -25.51
N ARG A 93 12.01 -4.88 -24.73
CA ARG A 93 11.90 -4.81 -23.27
C ARG A 93 10.72 -3.95 -22.83
N TYR A 94 10.71 -2.68 -23.24
CA TYR A 94 9.65 -1.74 -22.85
C TYR A 94 8.27 -2.19 -23.32
N ARG A 95 8.19 -2.78 -24.51
CA ARG A 95 6.95 -3.38 -25.03
C ARG A 95 6.45 -4.52 -24.13
N LEU A 96 7.33 -5.40 -23.67
CA LEU A 96 6.96 -6.52 -22.80
C LEU A 96 6.56 -6.05 -21.39
N GLU A 97 7.28 -5.06 -20.83
CA GLU A 97 6.94 -4.45 -19.54
C GLU A 97 5.56 -3.80 -19.57
N ALA A 98 5.29 -2.97 -20.58
CA ALA A 98 4.01 -2.32 -20.76
C ALA A 98 2.85 -3.34 -20.87
N ARG A 99 3.07 -4.44 -21.60
CA ARG A 99 2.07 -5.52 -21.74
C ARG A 99 1.83 -6.26 -20.43
N ALA A 100 2.89 -6.57 -19.68
CA ALA A 100 2.79 -7.19 -18.37
C ALA A 100 2.03 -6.27 -17.39
N MET A 101 2.33 -4.96 -17.40
CA MET A 101 1.63 -3.97 -16.58
C MET A 101 0.14 -3.89 -16.90
N VAL A 102 -0.24 -3.81 -18.17
CA VAL A 102 -1.65 -3.79 -18.59
C VAL A 102 -2.37 -5.06 -18.12
N ALA A 103 -1.81 -6.23 -18.44
CA ALA A 103 -2.42 -7.51 -18.06
C ALA A 103 -2.59 -7.64 -16.53
N TRP A 104 -1.59 -7.21 -15.77
CA TRP A 104 -1.64 -7.24 -14.32
C TRP A 104 -2.68 -6.27 -13.74
N ARG A 105 -2.68 -5.02 -14.20
CA ARG A 105 -3.65 -4.00 -13.77
C ARG A 105 -5.09 -4.44 -14.03
N ASP A 106 -5.33 -5.01 -15.20
CA ASP A 106 -6.66 -5.47 -15.59
C ASP A 106 -7.13 -6.62 -14.68
N ALA A 107 -6.26 -7.61 -14.43
CA ALA A 107 -6.55 -8.70 -13.49
C ALA A 107 -6.77 -8.22 -12.04
N VAL A 108 -6.01 -7.23 -11.58
CA VAL A 108 -6.21 -6.60 -10.25
C VAL A 108 -7.58 -5.93 -10.19
N ASN A 109 -7.95 -5.16 -11.21
CA ASN A 109 -9.25 -4.47 -11.27
C ASN A 109 -10.42 -5.46 -11.32
N GLU A 110 -10.32 -6.53 -12.11
CA GLU A 110 -11.31 -7.60 -12.15
C GLU A 110 -11.48 -8.26 -10.79
N LYS A 111 -10.37 -8.59 -10.10
CA LYS A 111 -10.41 -9.19 -8.77
C LYS A 111 -11.01 -8.24 -7.73
N LEU A 112 -10.71 -6.94 -7.80
CA LEU A 112 -11.31 -5.93 -6.92
C LEU A 112 -12.83 -5.84 -7.13
N VAL A 113 -13.33 -5.91 -8.36
CA VAL A 113 -14.77 -5.98 -8.63
C VAL A 113 -15.37 -7.25 -8.03
N ALA A 114 -14.72 -8.41 -8.20
CA ALA A 114 -15.20 -9.66 -7.62
C ALA A 114 -15.28 -9.61 -6.09
N LEU A 115 -14.28 -9.01 -5.42
CA LEU A 115 -14.27 -8.85 -3.96
C LEU A 115 -15.36 -7.91 -3.44
N VAL A 116 -15.81 -6.95 -4.25
CA VAL A 116 -16.96 -6.09 -3.88
C VAL A 116 -18.27 -6.86 -4.00
N MET A 117 -18.40 -7.74 -4.99
CA MET A 117 -19.62 -8.52 -5.21
C MET A 117 -19.77 -9.69 -4.24
N ASP A 118 -18.65 -10.31 -3.85
CA ASP A 118 -18.61 -11.45 -2.94
C ASP A 118 -17.44 -11.26 -1.94
N PRO A 119 -17.60 -10.39 -0.93
CA PRO A 119 -16.55 -10.08 0.03
C PRO A 119 -16.32 -11.27 0.97
N PRO A 120 -15.08 -11.78 1.10
CA PRO A 120 -14.77 -12.80 2.10
C PRO A 120 -15.00 -12.26 3.51
N ALA A 121 -15.50 -13.12 4.41
CA ALA A 121 -15.73 -12.75 5.80
C ALA A 121 -14.43 -12.25 6.47
N GLY A 122 -14.49 -11.07 7.09
CA GLY A 122 -13.38 -10.47 7.83
C GLY A 122 -12.32 -9.76 6.97
N VAL A 123 -12.56 -9.54 5.68
CA VAL A 123 -11.68 -8.77 4.79
C VAL A 123 -12.21 -7.35 4.63
N GLU A 124 -11.59 -6.39 5.31
CA GLU A 124 -12.06 -5.00 5.38
C GLU A 124 -10.95 -3.95 5.18
N THR A 125 -9.68 -4.38 5.25
CA THR A 125 -8.53 -3.47 5.18
C THR A 125 -7.69 -3.75 3.95
N TRP A 126 -6.90 -2.76 3.53
CA TRP A 126 -5.97 -2.92 2.40
C TRP A 126 -4.99 -4.06 2.65
N GLU A 127 -4.48 -4.19 3.87
CA GLU A 127 -3.53 -5.22 4.29
C GLU A 127 -4.11 -6.63 4.14
N GLN A 128 -5.43 -6.78 4.33
CA GLN A 128 -6.15 -8.04 4.12
C GLN A 128 -6.51 -8.27 2.65
N VAL A 129 -6.82 -7.20 1.90
CA VAL A 129 -7.19 -7.29 0.48
C VAL A 129 -5.98 -7.58 -0.39
N ARG A 130 -4.84 -6.91 -0.18
CA ARG A 130 -3.65 -6.98 -1.05
C ARG A 130 -3.15 -8.41 -1.32
N PRO A 131 -3.05 -9.31 -0.33
CA PRO A 131 -2.62 -10.69 -0.57
C PRO A 131 -3.59 -11.51 -1.45
N LEU A 132 -4.86 -11.09 -1.55
CA LEU A 132 -5.89 -11.76 -2.35
C LEU A 132 -5.90 -11.30 -3.81
N LEU A 133 -5.18 -10.22 -4.12
CA LEU A 133 -5.06 -9.68 -5.48
C LEU A 133 -4.01 -10.46 -6.28
N PRO A 134 -4.14 -10.53 -7.62
CA PRO A 134 -3.10 -11.08 -8.47
C PRO A 134 -1.77 -10.40 -8.20
N GLN A 135 -0.75 -11.18 -7.88
CA GLN A 135 0.59 -10.65 -7.61
C GLN A 135 1.32 -10.37 -8.93
N PRO A 136 2.17 -9.34 -9.00
CA PRO A 136 2.87 -8.98 -10.24
C PRO A 136 3.73 -10.13 -10.76
N SER A 137 4.29 -10.96 -9.87
CA SER A 137 5.09 -12.14 -10.21
C SER A 137 4.35 -13.22 -11.00
N LEU A 138 3.02 -13.14 -11.12
CA LEU A 138 2.21 -14.04 -11.95
C LEU A 138 2.19 -13.64 -13.43
N PHE A 139 2.78 -12.49 -13.78
CA PHE A 139 2.76 -11.92 -15.13
C PHE A 139 4.16 -11.92 -15.73
N ASN A 140 4.23 -11.87 -17.05
CA ASN A 140 5.47 -12.00 -17.84
C ASN A 140 6.31 -10.71 -17.84
N TRP A 141 6.67 -10.22 -16.66
CA TRP A 141 7.62 -9.12 -16.53
C TRP A 141 9.01 -9.57 -16.97
N PRO A 142 9.68 -8.86 -17.90
CA PRO A 142 11.08 -9.12 -18.18
C PRO A 142 11.94 -8.81 -16.93
N SER A 143 13.12 -9.42 -16.89
CA SER A 143 14.09 -9.17 -15.80
C SER A 143 14.41 -7.68 -15.71
N SER A 144 14.51 -7.16 -14.48
CA SER A 144 15.00 -5.80 -14.27
C SER A 144 16.45 -5.73 -14.75
N VAL A 145 16.77 -4.65 -15.46
CA VAL A 145 18.16 -4.35 -15.82
C VAL A 145 18.59 -3.23 -14.91
N GLU A 146 19.43 -3.54 -13.93
CA GLU A 146 20.21 -2.50 -13.28
C GLU A 146 21.16 -1.93 -14.33
N LEU A 147 20.93 -0.68 -14.72
CA LEU A 147 21.94 0.04 -15.49
C LEU A 147 23.16 0.16 -14.57
N PRO A 148 24.35 -0.31 -14.99
CA PRO A 148 25.57 0.09 -14.32
C PRO A 148 25.71 1.59 -14.56
N LEU A 149 25.21 2.40 -13.63
CA LEU A 149 25.55 3.80 -13.53
C LEU A 149 27.02 3.81 -13.12
N GLY A 150 27.89 3.61 -14.11
CA GLY A 150 29.33 3.68 -13.94
C GLY A 150 29.66 5.01 -13.31
N ILE A 151 30.16 4.98 -12.09
CA ILE A 151 31.11 5.98 -11.64
C ILE A 151 32.36 5.68 -12.46
N ASP A 152 32.41 6.19 -13.68
CA ASP A 152 33.64 6.27 -14.44
C ASP A 152 33.98 7.76 -14.48
N ASP A 153 34.97 8.11 -13.68
CA ASP A 153 35.59 9.42 -13.67
C ASP A 153 35.90 9.83 -15.11
N GLY A 154 35.32 10.95 -15.53
CA GLY A 154 35.51 11.48 -16.88
C GLY A 154 37.00 11.66 -17.21
N PRO A 155 37.37 11.68 -18.51
CA PRO A 155 38.76 11.77 -18.90
C PRO A 155 39.37 13.05 -18.34
N ALA A 156 40.48 12.92 -17.60
CA ALA A 156 41.29 14.05 -17.18
C ALA A 156 41.74 14.82 -18.43
N VAL A 157 41.22 16.04 -18.59
CA VAL A 157 41.74 17.00 -19.54
C VAL A 157 43.05 17.50 -18.98
N GLU A 158 44.17 16.99 -19.47
CA GLU A 158 45.48 17.60 -19.24
C GLU A 158 45.57 18.89 -20.07
N LEU A 159 45.83 20.00 -19.36
CA LEU A 159 46.16 21.32 -19.91
C LEU A 159 47.66 21.40 -20.23
#